data_AF-A0A651FM41-F1
#
_entry.id   AF-A0A651FM41-F1
#
_cell.length_a   1.000
_cell.length_b   1.000
_cell.length_c   1.000
_cell.angle_alpha   90.00
_cell.angle_beta   90.00
_cell.angle_gamma   90.00
#
_symmetry.space_group_name_H-M   'P 1'
#
loop_
_entity.id
_entity.type
_entity.pdbx_description
1 polymer ?
#
loop_
_entity_poly.entity_id
_entity_poly.type
_entity_poly.pdbx_seq_one_letter_code
_entity_poly.pdbx_strand_id
1 'polypeptide(L)'
;MTGVSIETRIEATEAAAAFAALQGVMSDMTPVLRAIGVGLVEATQRRFETATDPEGNAWRALNPAYAAEKRGPGILRESGMRGGLMSSITFATSADAVEVGTNRVYAAIHQFGGEIKPKNGDRLVFSIGGAPVFARSVTIPARPFLGFGPAEIETTLDVVEGALDRAMGAR
;
A
#
# COMPACT_ATOMS: atom_id res chain seq x y z
N MET A 1 -14.53 4.32 2.54
CA MET A 1 -14.06 2.93 2.71
C MET A 1 -13.88 2.64 4.20
N THR A 2 -14.26 1.46 4.71
CA THR A 2 -13.90 1.03 6.08
C THR A 2 -12.53 0.34 6.02
N GLY A 3 -11.45 1.00 6.41
CA GLY A 3 -10.09 0.47 6.27
C GLY A 3 -9.03 1.56 6.42
N VAL A 4 -7.86 1.37 5.80
CA VAL A 4 -6.83 2.42 5.70
C VAL A 4 -6.72 2.93 4.28
N SER A 5 -6.80 4.24 4.17
CA SER A 5 -6.40 5.03 3.01
C SER A 5 -5.27 5.96 3.46
N ILE A 6 -4.26 6.14 2.61
CA ILE A 6 -3.28 7.21 2.77
C ILE A 6 -3.54 8.18 1.63
N GLU A 7 -3.83 9.42 2.00
CA GLU A 7 -3.82 10.53 1.05
C GLU A 7 -2.40 11.09 1.02
N THR A 8 -1.75 10.98 -0.13
CA THR A 8 -0.44 11.61 -0.36
C THR A 8 -0.62 12.69 -1.40
N ARG A 9 -0.40 13.95 -1.01
CA ARG A 9 -0.27 15.05 -1.96
C ARG A 9 1.15 15.00 -2.53
N ILE A 10 1.26 14.75 -3.83
CA ILE A 10 2.54 14.80 -4.52
C ILE A 10 2.87 16.28 -4.73
N GLU A 11 3.78 16.80 -3.90
CA GLU A 11 4.46 18.08 -4.14
C GLU A 11 5.81 17.84 -4.82
N ALA A 12 5.89 16.87 -5.74
CA ALA A 12 7.05 16.74 -6.60
C ALA A 12 6.92 17.80 -7.70
N THR A 13 7.78 18.83 -7.67
CA THR A 13 7.71 19.99 -8.56
C THR A 13 7.70 19.61 -10.05
N GLU A 14 8.37 18.53 -10.46
CA GLU A 14 8.39 18.06 -11.85
C GLU A 14 7.11 17.30 -12.23
N ALA A 15 6.67 16.35 -11.40
CA ALA A 15 5.41 15.62 -11.67
C ALA A 15 4.20 16.55 -11.62
N ALA A 16 4.20 17.51 -10.70
CA ALA A 16 3.16 18.53 -10.62
C ALA A 16 3.16 19.45 -11.86
N ALA A 17 4.33 19.84 -12.37
CA ALA A 17 4.42 20.65 -13.58
C ALA A 17 3.95 19.90 -14.82
N ALA A 18 4.39 18.64 -15.00
CA ALA A 18 3.95 17.79 -16.10
C ALA A 18 2.44 17.52 -16.03
N PHE A 19 1.91 17.29 -14.84
CA PHE A 19 0.48 17.09 -14.61
C PHE A 19 -0.34 18.36 -14.91
N ALA A 20 0.14 19.53 -14.48
CA ALA A 20 -0.49 20.81 -14.80
C ALA A 20 -0.47 21.11 -16.32
N ALA A 21 0.64 20.81 -17.00
CA ALA A 21 0.74 20.93 -18.45
C ALA A 21 -0.27 20.00 -19.14
N LEU A 22 -0.38 18.76 -18.68
CA LEU A 22 -1.33 17.77 -19.19
C LEU A 22 -2.79 18.21 -18.99
N GLN A 23 -3.13 18.76 -17.83
CA GLN A 23 -4.46 19.35 -17.57
C GLN A 23 -4.77 20.53 -18.51
N GLY A 24 -3.75 21.26 -18.96
CA GLY A 24 -3.92 22.35 -19.93
C GLY A 24 -4.23 21.89 -21.35
N VAL A 25 -3.96 20.62 -21.69
CA VAL A 25 -4.13 20.08 -23.05
C VAL A 25 -5.17 18.96 -23.15
N MET A 26 -5.49 18.28 -22.04
CA MET A 26 -6.50 17.22 -21.98
C MET A 26 -7.73 17.65 -21.19
N SER A 27 -8.92 17.40 -21.74
CA SER A 27 -10.21 17.65 -21.08
C SER A 27 -10.67 16.49 -20.19
N ASP A 28 -10.16 15.26 -20.40
CA ASP A 28 -10.47 14.08 -19.59
C ASP A 28 -9.19 13.40 -19.10
N MET A 29 -8.86 13.60 -17.83
CA MET A 29 -7.68 13.01 -17.16
C MET A 29 -7.92 11.56 -16.71
N THR A 30 -9.16 11.06 -16.78
CA THR A 30 -9.53 9.77 -16.20
C THR A 30 -8.69 8.60 -16.73
N PRO A 31 -8.35 8.50 -18.04
CA PRO A 31 -7.49 7.44 -18.54
C PRO A 31 -6.09 7.45 -17.91
N VAL A 32 -5.52 8.63 -17.68
CA VAL A 32 -4.19 8.83 -17.10
C VAL A 32 -4.21 8.49 -15.62
N LEU A 33 -5.19 9.01 -14.88
CA LEU A 33 -5.37 8.70 -13.45
C LEU A 33 -5.63 7.21 -13.22
N ARG A 34 -6.36 6.53 -14.11
CA ARG A 34 -6.54 5.07 -14.06
C ARG A 34 -5.22 4.33 -14.27
N ALA A 35 -4.39 4.75 -15.22
CA ALA A 35 -3.08 4.13 -15.45
C ALA A 35 -2.17 4.28 -14.23
N ILE A 36 -2.12 5.47 -13.63
CA ILE A 36 -1.39 5.72 -12.37
C ILE A 36 -1.92 4.80 -11.26
N GLY A 37 -3.25 4.72 -11.09
CA GLY A 37 -3.88 3.87 -10.08
C GLY A 37 -3.52 2.40 -10.21
N VAL A 38 -3.51 1.86 -11.44
CA VAL A 38 -3.05 0.49 -11.71
C VAL A 38 -1.59 0.32 -11.27
N GLY A 39 -0.70 1.21 -11.69
CA GLY A 39 0.72 1.15 -11.32
C GLY A 39 0.95 1.19 -9.81
N LEU A 40 0.21 2.04 -9.08
CA LEU A 40 0.31 2.13 -7.62
C LEU A 40 -0.20 0.87 -6.90
N VAL A 41 -1.24 0.23 -7.41
CA VAL A 41 -1.70 -1.06 -6.88
C VAL A 41 -0.62 -2.14 -7.11
N GLU A 42 -0.05 -2.21 -8.29
CA GLU A 42 1.02 -3.18 -8.62
C GLU A 42 2.27 -2.94 -7.77
N ALA A 43 2.70 -1.69 -7.61
CA ALA A 43 3.82 -1.32 -6.75
C ALA A 43 3.57 -1.71 -5.29
N THR A 44 2.37 -1.43 -4.79
CA THR A 44 1.96 -1.86 -3.44
C THR A 44 1.98 -3.37 -3.31
N GLN A 45 1.50 -4.12 -4.30
CA GLN A 45 1.54 -5.59 -4.30
C GLN A 45 2.97 -6.12 -4.30
N ARG A 46 3.86 -5.54 -5.11
CA ARG A 46 5.29 -5.89 -5.16
C ARG A 46 5.97 -5.76 -3.80
N ARG A 47 5.63 -4.72 -3.01
CA ARG A 47 6.13 -4.54 -1.63
C ARG A 47 5.80 -5.71 -0.71
N PHE A 48 4.64 -6.36 -0.87
CA PHE A 48 4.34 -7.60 -0.14
C PHE A 48 5.23 -8.76 -0.58
N GLU A 49 5.55 -8.85 -1.87
CA GLU A 49 6.38 -9.91 -2.43
C GLU A 49 7.83 -9.79 -2.00
N THR A 50 8.36 -8.56 -2.02
CA THR A 50 9.74 -8.23 -1.61
C THR A 50 9.89 -8.01 -0.11
N ALA A 51 8.78 -7.85 0.62
CA ALA A 51 8.74 -7.46 2.02
C ALA A 51 9.51 -6.15 2.28
N THR A 52 9.24 -5.12 1.48
CA THR A 52 9.88 -3.79 1.60
C THR A 52 8.85 -2.67 1.74
N ASP A 53 9.24 -1.55 2.33
CA ASP A 53 8.44 -0.33 2.41
C ASP A 53 8.54 0.52 1.13
N PRO A 54 7.79 1.64 1.01
CA PRO A 54 7.87 2.55 -0.14
C PRO A 54 9.26 3.12 -0.41
N GLU A 55 10.07 3.27 0.63
CA GLU A 55 11.45 3.76 0.55
C GLU A 55 12.45 2.65 0.19
N GLY A 56 11.99 1.40 0.07
CA GLY A 56 12.82 0.24 -0.28
C GLY A 56 13.48 -0.47 0.90
N ASN A 57 13.19 -0.07 2.14
CA ASN A 57 13.73 -0.74 3.33
C ASN A 57 12.98 -2.05 3.59
N ALA A 58 13.70 -3.08 4.01
CA ALA A 58 13.10 -4.35 4.38
C ALA A 58 12.22 -4.22 5.63
N TRP A 59 11.02 -4.80 5.58
CA TRP A 59 10.14 -4.92 6.74
C TRP A 59 10.78 -5.74 7.84
N ARG A 60 10.41 -5.43 9.09
CA ARG A 60 10.84 -6.22 10.24
C ARG A 60 10.36 -7.67 10.12
N ALA A 61 11.34 -8.58 10.21
CA ALA A 61 11.14 -10.02 10.13
C ALA A 61 10.08 -10.52 11.13
N LEU A 62 9.43 -11.62 10.76
CA LEU A 62 8.48 -12.31 11.65
C LEU A 62 9.22 -12.91 12.84
N ASN A 63 8.49 -13.09 13.95
CA ASN A 63 8.98 -13.93 15.03
C ASN A 63 9.24 -15.36 14.48
N PRO A 64 10.39 -15.99 14.76
CA PRO A 64 10.73 -17.29 14.19
C PRO A 64 9.71 -18.40 14.48
N ALA A 65 9.19 -18.46 15.72
CA ALA A 65 8.19 -19.46 16.10
C ALA A 65 6.85 -19.23 15.37
N TYR A 66 6.46 -17.97 15.17
CA TYR A 66 5.29 -17.64 14.35
C TYR A 66 5.53 -17.97 12.87
N ALA A 67 6.72 -17.66 12.35
CA ALA A 67 7.08 -17.90 10.95
C ALA A 67 7.04 -19.40 10.60
N ALA A 68 7.46 -20.27 11.53
CA ALA A 68 7.45 -21.72 11.34
C ALA A 68 6.04 -22.31 11.17
N GLU A 69 5.03 -21.70 11.79
CA GLU A 69 3.63 -22.18 11.75
C GLU A 69 2.74 -21.38 10.79
N LYS A 70 3.27 -20.26 10.28
CA LYS A 70 2.52 -19.36 9.42
C LYS A 70 2.09 -20.10 8.15
N ARG A 71 0.80 -19.96 7.83
CA ARG A 71 0.25 -20.35 6.54
C ARG A 71 0.46 -19.23 5.51
N GLY A 72 0.89 -19.59 4.30
CA GLY A 72 1.18 -18.68 3.21
C GLY A 72 2.63 -18.18 3.17
N PRO A 73 3.09 -17.71 2.00
CA PRO A 73 4.48 -17.30 1.81
C PRO A 73 4.74 -15.94 2.44
N GLY A 74 5.93 -15.70 2.99
CA GLY A 74 6.40 -14.36 3.35
C GLY A 74 5.57 -13.60 4.43
N ILE A 75 5.78 -12.29 4.49
CA ILE A 75 5.19 -11.41 5.52
C ILE A 75 3.89 -10.79 4.97
N LEU A 76 2.82 -10.73 5.79
CA LEU A 76 1.49 -10.16 5.44
C LEU A 76 0.79 -10.76 4.21
N ARG A 77 1.26 -11.90 3.71
CA ARG A 77 0.66 -12.64 2.60
C ARG A 77 -0.03 -13.89 3.12
N GLU A 78 -1.16 -14.24 2.50
CA GLU A 78 -1.99 -15.37 2.90
C GLU A 78 -1.97 -16.46 1.81
N SER A 79 -2.13 -17.72 2.21
CA SER A 79 -2.28 -18.85 1.29
C SER A 79 -3.72 -18.96 0.78
N GLY A 80 -3.91 -19.03 -0.54
CA GLY A 80 -5.20 -19.29 -1.18
C GLY A 80 -5.77 -18.10 -1.96
N MET A 81 -6.76 -18.36 -2.82
CA MET A 81 -7.37 -17.35 -3.71
C MET A 81 -8.23 -16.30 -2.98
N ARG A 82 -8.51 -16.47 -1.68
CA ARG A 82 -9.41 -15.59 -0.92
C ARG A 82 -8.62 -14.45 -0.26
N GLY A 83 -8.46 -13.34 -0.96
CA GLY A 83 -8.64 -11.99 -0.39
C GLY A 83 -7.76 -11.56 0.78
N GLY A 84 -6.51 -12.00 0.90
CA GLY A 84 -5.56 -11.43 1.87
C GLY A 84 -5.29 -9.93 1.64
N LEU A 85 -4.56 -9.29 2.57
CA LEU A 85 -4.29 -7.84 2.54
C LEU A 85 -3.72 -7.37 1.19
N MET A 86 -2.71 -8.06 0.67
CA MET A 86 -2.12 -7.79 -0.66
C MET A 86 -3.16 -7.79 -1.79
N SER A 87 -4.04 -8.78 -1.83
CA SER A 87 -5.07 -8.90 -2.89
C SER A 87 -6.27 -7.96 -2.70
N SER A 88 -6.37 -7.30 -1.54
CA SER A 88 -7.44 -6.36 -1.24
C SER A 88 -7.11 -4.90 -1.61
N ILE A 89 -5.87 -4.66 -2.06
CA ILE A 89 -5.44 -3.34 -2.48
C ILE A 89 -6.18 -2.97 -3.76
N THR A 90 -6.79 -1.79 -3.76
CA THR A 90 -7.55 -1.25 -4.88
C THR A 90 -7.35 0.25 -4.96
N PHE A 91 -7.84 0.86 -6.04
CA PHE A 91 -7.80 2.29 -6.23
C PHE A 91 -9.15 2.85 -6.68
N ALA A 92 -9.35 4.13 -6.43
CA ALA A 92 -10.44 4.93 -6.96
C ALA A 92 -9.87 6.20 -7.61
N THR A 93 -10.58 6.77 -8.57
CA THR A 93 -10.18 7.98 -9.29
C THR A 93 -11.29 9.02 -9.21
N SER A 94 -10.93 10.28 -8.99
CA SER A 94 -11.79 11.46 -9.20
C SER A 94 -11.43 12.14 -10.52
N ALA A 95 -11.88 13.38 -10.72
CA ALA A 95 -11.51 14.19 -11.88
C ALA A 95 -10.02 14.55 -11.92
N ASP A 96 -9.38 14.64 -10.76
CA ASP A 96 -8.06 15.23 -10.57
C ASP A 96 -7.15 14.45 -9.60
N ALA A 97 -7.66 13.37 -9.01
CA ALA A 97 -6.93 12.59 -8.01
C ALA A 97 -7.11 11.08 -8.21
N VAL A 98 -6.15 10.35 -7.64
CA VAL A 98 -6.20 8.89 -7.48
C VAL A 98 -5.98 8.54 -6.02
N GLU A 99 -6.85 7.70 -5.49
CA GLU A 99 -6.77 7.18 -4.11
C GLU A 99 -6.46 5.70 -4.15
N VAL A 100 -5.50 5.23 -3.34
CA VAL A 100 -5.13 3.81 -3.23
C VAL A 100 -5.30 3.37 -1.79
N GLY A 101 -5.88 2.18 -1.59
CA GLY A 101 -6.14 1.69 -0.24
C GLY A 101 -6.74 0.29 -0.19
N THR A 102 -7.29 -0.04 0.98
CA THR A 102 -7.90 -1.34 1.25
C THR A 102 -9.07 -1.22 2.23
N ASN A 103 -10.03 -2.12 2.12
CA ASN A 103 -11.14 -2.27 3.07
C ASN A 103 -10.82 -3.20 4.26
N ARG A 104 -9.57 -3.65 4.40
CA ARG A 104 -9.15 -4.51 5.52
C ARG A 104 -8.89 -3.66 6.75
N VAL A 105 -9.71 -3.81 7.79
CA VAL A 105 -9.57 -3.03 9.04
C VAL A 105 -8.20 -3.22 9.71
N TYR A 106 -7.63 -4.43 9.64
CA TYR A 106 -6.30 -4.73 10.19
C TYR A 106 -5.14 -4.15 9.36
N ALA A 107 -5.42 -3.51 8.21
CA ALA A 107 -4.41 -2.77 7.45
C ALA A 107 -3.73 -1.70 8.31
N ALA A 108 -4.46 -1.02 9.19
CA ALA A 108 -3.95 0.10 9.98
C ALA A 108 -2.80 -0.29 10.90
N ILE A 109 -2.98 -1.36 11.67
CA ILE A 109 -1.95 -1.80 12.61
C ILE A 109 -0.70 -2.29 11.89
N HIS A 110 -0.82 -2.73 10.63
CA HIS A 110 0.33 -3.09 9.81
C HIS A 110 0.97 -1.89 9.14
N GLN A 111 0.19 -0.93 8.62
CA GLN A 111 0.72 0.27 7.99
C GLN A 111 1.50 1.13 9.00
N PHE A 112 0.92 1.38 10.18
CA PHE A 112 1.46 2.33 11.16
C PHE A 112 2.19 1.65 12.32
N GLY A 113 2.05 0.34 12.48
CA GLY A 113 2.44 -0.34 13.72
C GLY A 113 1.52 0.05 14.88
N GLY A 114 1.79 -0.48 16.06
CA GLY A 114 1.10 -0.06 17.28
C GLY A 114 1.07 -1.12 18.37
N GLU A 115 0.43 -0.77 19.47
CA GLU A 115 0.29 -1.64 20.65
C GLU A 115 -1.13 -2.17 20.74
N ILE A 116 -1.28 -3.48 20.81
CA ILE A 116 -2.55 -4.18 21.08
C ILE A 116 -2.66 -4.42 22.58
N LYS A 117 -3.80 -4.05 23.16
CA LYS A 117 -4.14 -4.29 24.56
C LYS A 117 -5.44 -5.08 24.69
N PRO A 118 -5.63 -5.85 25.78
CA PRO A 118 -6.91 -6.48 26.09
C PRO A 118 -8.02 -5.43 26.17
N LYS A 119 -9.17 -5.70 25.54
CA LYS A 119 -10.37 -4.86 25.69
C LYS A 119 -11.12 -5.19 26.97
N ASN A 120 -11.29 -6.48 27.23
CA ASN A 120 -12.00 -7.02 28.38
C ASN A 120 -11.07 -8.05 29.06
N GLY A 121 -10.58 -7.75 30.27
CA GLY A 121 -9.69 -8.61 31.05
C GLY A 121 -8.23 -8.11 31.11
N ASP A 122 -7.40 -8.84 31.86
CA ASP A 122 -6.02 -8.39 32.20
C ASP A 122 -4.95 -8.79 31.19
N ARG A 123 -5.23 -9.76 30.30
CA ARG A 123 -4.24 -10.35 29.39
C ARG A 123 -4.84 -10.76 28.05
N LEU A 124 -4.03 -10.60 27.00
CA LEU A 124 -4.21 -11.22 25.68
C LEU A 124 -3.79 -12.68 25.79
N VAL A 125 -4.57 -13.56 25.17
CA VAL A 125 -4.31 -15.00 25.13
C VAL A 125 -4.33 -15.45 23.68
N PHE A 126 -3.20 -15.98 23.21
CA PHE A 126 -3.02 -16.52 21.86
C PHE A 126 -1.95 -17.61 21.88
N SER A 127 -1.74 -18.32 20.76
CA SER A 127 -0.72 -19.37 20.64
C SER A 127 0.33 -19.00 19.59
N ILE A 128 1.59 -19.28 19.88
CA ILE A 128 2.72 -19.18 18.92
C ILE A 128 3.63 -20.39 19.15
N GLY A 129 3.98 -21.13 18.09
CA GLY A 129 4.86 -22.29 18.21
C GLY A 129 4.22 -23.44 18.99
N GLY A 130 2.89 -23.57 18.91
CA GLY A 130 2.11 -24.53 19.68
C GLY A 130 2.00 -24.23 21.17
N ALA A 131 2.62 -23.15 21.66
CA ALA A 131 2.64 -22.77 23.06
C ALA A 131 1.70 -21.58 23.36
N PRO A 132 0.92 -21.62 24.47
CA PRO A 132 0.08 -20.50 24.86
C PRO A 132 0.93 -19.32 25.34
N VAL A 133 0.56 -18.12 24.89
CA VAL A 133 1.16 -16.84 25.27
C VAL A 133 0.14 -16.02 26.02
N PHE A 134 0.53 -15.51 27.18
CA PHE A 134 -0.26 -14.61 28.03
C PHE A 134 0.44 -13.27 28.14
N ALA A 135 -0.07 -12.24 27.46
CA ALA A 135 0.60 -10.94 27.38
C ALA A 135 -0.30 -9.80 27.86
N ARG A 136 0.23 -8.82 28.59
CA ARG A 136 -0.52 -7.60 28.97
C ARG A 136 -0.71 -6.67 27.77
N SER A 137 0.21 -6.71 26.82
CA SER A 137 0.11 -6.04 25.52
C SER A 137 1.02 -6.70 24.50
N VAL A 138 0.80 -6.41 23.21
CA VAL A 138 1.64 -6.86 22.10
C VAL A 138 1.94 -5.68 21.19
N THR A 139 3.23 -5.41 20.94
CA THR A 139 3.65 -4.41 19.97
C THR A 139 3.80 -5.04 18.59
N ILE A 140 3.05 -4.54 17.61
CA ILE A 140 3.18 -4.88 16.20
C ILE A 140 4.08 -3.83 15.54
N PRO A 141 5.20 -4.23 14.90
CA PRO A 141 6.02 -3.29 14.15
C PRO A 141 5.28 -2.83 12.89
N ALA A 142 5.52 -1.57 12.51
CA ALA A 142 5.05 -1.04 11.24
C ALA A 142 5.69 -1.82 10.07
N ARG A 143 4.89 -2.02 9.03
CA ARG A 143 5.21 -2.60 7.73
C ARG A 143 4.51 -1.74 6.69
N PRO A 144 4.96 -0.49 6.47
CA PRO A 144 4.31 0.40 5.52
C PRO A 144 4.28 -0.26 4.15
N PHE A 145 3.10 -0.35 3.56
CA PHE A 145 2.90 -0.91 2.22
C PHE A 145 2.19 0.10 1.32
N LEU A 146 1.34 0.94 1.88
CA LEU A 146 0.84 2.14 1.20
C LEU A 146 1.88 3.26 1.34
N GLY A 147 2.06 4.02 0.28
CA GLY A 147 2.97 5.16 0.23
C GLY A 147 3.50 5.39 -1.18
N PHE A 148 4.07 6.57 -1.37
CA PHE A 148 4.57 7.06 -2.65
C PHE A 148 6.07 7.31 -2.49
N GLY A 149 6.87 6.33 -2.89
CA GLY A 149 8.32 6.37 -2.80
C GLY A 149 8.97 6.80 -4.12
N PRO A 150 10.31 6.74 -4.20
CA PRO A 150 11.06 7.16 -5.39
C PRO A 150 10.65 6.42 -6.67
N ALA A 151 10.42 5.11 -6.59
CA ALA A 151 10.02 4.30 -7.75
C ALA A 151 8.64 4.68 -8.30
N GLU A 152 7.71 5.08 -7.41
CA GLU A 152 6.38 5.51 -7.83
C GLU A 152 6.40 6.92 -8.44
N ILE A 153 7.31 7.80 -8.01
CA ILE A 153 7.51 9.11 -8.65
C ILE A 153 7.91 8.91 -10.11
N GLU A 154 8.94 8.09 -10.36
CA GLU A 154 9.44 7.79 -11.71
C GLU A 154 8.34 7.17 -12.59
N THR A 155 7.69 6.11 -12.11
CA THR A 155 6.62 5.44 -12.87
C THR A 155 5.46 6.39 -13.18
N THR A 156 5.11 7.29 -12.25
CA THR A 156 4.04 8.26 -12.45
C THR A 156 4.43 9.33 -13.48
N LEU A 157 5.68 9.80 -13.43
CA LEU A 157 6.23 10.72 -14.43
C LEU A 157 6.16 10.11 -15.83
N ASP A 158 6.62 8.88 -16.00
CA ASP A 158 6.57 8.18 -17.30
C ASP A 158 5.14 8.10 -17.87
N VAL A 159 4.15 7.84 -17.02
CA VAL A 159 2.75 7.78 -17.42
C VAL A 159 2.23 9.16 -17.85
N VAL A 160 2.59 10.21 -17.13
CA VAL A 160 2.17 11.59 -17.41
C VAL A 160 2.85 12.13 -18.67
N GLU A 161 4.16 11.96 -18.81
CA GLU A 161 4.93 12.37 -20.00
C GLU A 161 4.46 11.63 -21.24
N GLY A 162 4.30 10.31 -21.15
CA GLY A 162 3.76 9.53 -22.27
C GLY A 162 2.33 9.94 -22.66
N ALA A 163 1.52 10.41 -21.71
CA ALA A 163 0.19 10.96 -22.01
C ALA A 163 0.28 12.34 -22.68
N LEU A 164 1.18 13.20 -22.23
CA LEU A 164 1.43 14.52 -22.81
C LEU A 164 1.91 14.42 -24.27
N ASP A 165 2.86 13.53 -24.54
CA ASP A 165 3.38 13.28 -25.89
C ASP A 165 2.26 12.83 -26.84
N ARG A 166 1.38 11.93 -26.39
CA ARG A 166 0.22 11.50 -27.19
C ARG A 166 -0.77 12.65 -27.43
N ALA A 167 -1.01 13.48 -26.43
CA ALA A 167 -1.92 14.62 -26.56
C ALA A 167 -1.36 15.71 -27.51
N MET A 168 -0.04 15.93 -27.49
CA MET A 168 0.64 16.90 -28.34
C MET A 168 0.88 16.40 -29.78
N GLY A 169 1.16 15.12 -29.95
CA GLY A 169 1.40 14.47 -31.26
C GLY A 169 0.12 14.07 -32.00
N ALA A 170 -1.05 14.15 -31.37
CA ALA A 170 -2.35 13.94 -32.02
C ALA A 170 -2.90 15.20 -32.73
N ARG A 171 -2.09 16.25 -32.85
CA ARG A 171 -2.37 17.50 -33.56
C ARG A 171 -1.65 17.55 -34.90
#